data_AF-A0A954RKF7-F1
#
_entry.id   AF-A0A954RKF7-F1
#
_cell.length_a   1.000
_cell.length_b   1.000
_cell.length_c   1.000
_cell.angle_alpha   90.00
_cell.angle_beta   90.00
_cell.angle_gamma   90.00
#
_symmetry.space_group_name_H-M   'P 1'
#
loop_
_entity.id
_entity.type
_entity.pdbx_description
1 polymer ?
#
loop_
_entity_poly.entity_id
_entity_poly.type
_entity_poly.pdbx_seq_one_letter_code
_entity_poly.pdbx_strand_id
1 'polypeptide(L)' 'SYSVMGHEAVQAVEDAIAALPDDHRLAVRLRLLEGKSLEETAQLMDRTPGAVQGLIDRAKKTMRGKLGRLSKYR' A
#
# COMPACT_ATOMS: atom_id res chain seq x y z
N SER A 1 9.18 19.76 -20.22
CA SER A 1 8.13 18.73 -20.13
C SER A 1 8.53 17.64 -19.14
N TYR A 2 8.66 17.98 -17.85
CA TYR A 2 8.81 16.97 -16.80
C TYR A 2 7.43 16.69 -16.21
N SER A 3 7.11 15.40 -16.06
CA SER A 3 6.06 14.88 -15.17
C SER A 3 4.64 14.61 -15.70
N VAL A 4 4.45 14.18 -16.95
CA VAL A 4 3.26 13.35 -17.25
C VAL A 4 3.50 11.93 -16.71
N MET A 5 4.67 11.34 -16.95
CA MET A 5 5.02 10.00 -16.43
C MET A 5 5.04 9.93 -14.89
N GLY A 6 5.47 11.00 -14.21
CA GLY A 6 5.48 11.05 -12.75
C GLY A 6 4.06 11.06 -12.18
N HIS A 7 3.18 11.88 -12.76
CA HIS A 7 1.78 11.95 -12.36
C HIS A 7 1.04 10.62 -12.60
N GLU A 8 1.29 9.96 -13.74
CA GLU A 8 0.70 8.65 -14.04
C GLU A 8 1.17 7.55 -13.09
N ALA A 9 2.45 7.56 -12.69
CA ALA A 9 2.97 6.62 -11.71
C ALA A 9 2.33 6.84 -10.33
N VAL A 10 2.17 8.09 -9.90
CA VAL A 10 1.50 8.43 -8.63
C VAL A 10 0.04 7.98 -8.66
N GLN A 11 -0.71 8.28 -9.72
CA GLN A 11 -2.10 7.88 -9.85
C GLN A 11 -2.26 6.35 -9.81
N ALA A 12 -1.39 5.61 -10.49
CA ALA A 12 -1.43 4.16 -10.48
C ALA A 12 -1.18 3.57 -9.07
N VAL A 13 -0.31 4.20 -8.29
CA VAL A 13 -0.06 3.82 -6.89
C VAL A 13 -1.27 4.14 -6.02
N GLU A 14 -1.88 5.32 -6.18
CA GLU A 14 -3.10 5.69 -5.45
C GLU A 14 -4.26 4.73 -5.74
N ASP A 15 -4.50 4.38 -7.00
CA ASP A 15 -5.52 3.42 -7.40
C ASP A 15 -5.25 2.02 -6.83
N ALA A 16 -3.97 1.63 -6.75
CA ALA A 16 -3.57 0.37 -6.15
C ALA A 16 -3.83 0.34 -4.63
N ILE A 17 -3.59 1.45 -3.93
CA ILE A 17 -3.89 1.61 -2.49
C ILE A 17 -5.40 1.68 -2.26
N ALA A 18 -6.15 2.40 -3.11
CA ALA A 18 -7.61 2.53 -3.04
C ALA A 18 -8.33 1.19 -3.23
N ALA A 19 -7.71 0.23 -3.89
CA ALA A 19 -8.28 -1.10 -4.08
C ALA A 19 -7.96 -2.11 -2.97
N LEU A 20 -7.16 -1.74 -1.98
CA LEU A 20 -6.90 -2.61 -0.84
C LEU A 20 -8.16 -2.74 0.05
N PRO A 21 -8.34 -3.85 0.77
CA PRO A 21 -9.28 -3.89 1.88
C PRO A 21 -8.86 -2.87 2.97
N ASP A 22 -9.81 -2.37 3.74
CA ASP A 22 -9.58 -1.25 4.67
C ASP A 22 -8.45 -1.52 5.67
N ASP A 23 -8.37 -2.73 6.21
CA ASP A 23 -7.29 -3.13 7.11
C ASP A 23 -5.90 -3.09 6.48
N HIS A 24 -5.81 -3.48 5.21
CA HIS A 24 -4.56 -3.45 4.47
C HIS A 24 -4.17 -2.00 4.14
N ARG A 25 -5.17 -1.18 3.80
CA ARG A 25 -5.00 0.25 3.51
C ARG A 25 -4.53 1.02 4.74
N LEU A 26 -5.11 0.74 5.90
CA LEU A 26 -4.74 1.34 7.18
C LEU A 26 -3.32 0.93 7.59
N ALA A 27 -2.99 -0.37 7.49
CA ALA A 27 -1.63 -0.86 7.77
C ALA A 27 -0.58 -0.22 6.85
N VAL A 28 -0.91 -0.06 5.56
CA VAL A 28 -0.03 0.62 4.59
C VAL A 28 0.14 2.09 4.93
N ARG A 29 -0.94 2.81 5.25
CA ARG A 29 -0.87 4.23 5.63
C ARG A 29 0.04 4.44 6.84
N LEU A 30 -0.24 3.75 7.94
CA LEU A 30 0.52 3.89 9.19
C LEU A 30 2.01 3.53 8.99
N ARG A 31 2.30 2.43 8.29
CA ARG A 31 3.67 1.93 8.15
C ARG A 31 4.49 2.65 7.08
N LEU A 32 3.93 2.89 5.91
CA LEU A 32 4.66 3.37 4.72
C LEU A 32 4.51 4.87 4.49
N LEU A 33 3.39 5.47 4.87
CA LEU A 33 3.14 6.91 4.66
C LEU A 33 3.47 7.72 5.92
N GLU A 34 3.10 7.21 7.09
CA GLU A 34 3.32 7.89 8.38
C GLU A 34 4.59 7.40 9.11
N GLY A 35 5.25 6.35 8.59
CA GLY A 35 6.55 5.89 9.09
C GLY A 35 6.51 5.18 10.46
N LYS A 36 5.34 4.81 10.97
CA LYS A 36 5.19 4.09 12.25
C LYS A 36 5.93 2.76 12.25
N SER A 37 6.38 2.29 13.41
CA SER A 37 6.94 0.94 13.56
C SER A 37 5.86 -0.14 13.40
N LEU A 38 6.28 -1.41 13.33
CA LEU A 38 5.32 -2.53 13.32
C LEU A 38 4.55 -2.60 14.65
N GLU A 39 5.24 -2.34 15.76
CA GLU A 39 4.72 -2.35 17.10
C GLU A 39 3.70 -1.22 17.33
N GLU A 40 4.03 0.00 16.91
CA GLU A 40 3.11 1.15 17.00
C GLU A 40 1.88 0.94 16.12
N THR A 41 2.08 0.45 14.89
CA THR A 41 0.97 0.13 13.98
C THR A 41 0.06 -0.95 14.56
N ALA A 42 0.66 -1.98 15.17
CA ALA A 42 -0.06 -3.07 15.81
C ALA A 42 -0.91 -2.57 16.98
N GLN A 43 -0.36 -1.70 17.83
CA GLN A 43 -1.13 -1.05 18.90
C GLN A 43 -2.28 -0.20 18.37
N LEU A 44 -2.03 0.65 17.37
CA LEU A 44 -3.06 1.52 16.78
C LEU A 44 -4.19 0.74 16.10
N MET A 45 -3.91 -0.48 15.63
CA MET A 45 -4.87 -1.34 14.94
C MET A 45 -5.48 -2.43 15.84
N ASP A 46 -5.12 -2.46 17.13
CA ASP A 46 -5.50 -3.51 18.08
C ASP A 46 -5.18 -4.93 17.56
N ARG A 47 -3.93 -5.12 17.12
CA ARG A 47 -3.43 -6.35 16.48
C ARG A 47 -2.05 -6.73 16.98
N THR A 48 -1.56 -7.90 16.59
CA THR A 48 -0.17 -8.31 16.81
C THR A 48 0.76 -7.77 15.70
N PRO A 49 2.05 -7.51 15.98
CA PRO A 49 3.02 -7.12 14.95
C PRO A 49 3.10 -8.10 13.77
N GLY A 50 2.97 -9.41 14.03
CA GLY A 50 2.92 -10.43 12.98
C GLY A 50 1.68 -10.34 12.10
N ALA A 51 0.51 -10.00 12.65
CA ALA A 51 -0.70 -9.77 11.88
C ALA A 51 -0.55 -8.53 10.97
N VAL A 52 0.03 -7.45 11.47
CA VAL A 52 0.34 -6.24 10.70
C VAL A 52 1.33 -6.54 9.57
N GLN A 53 2.40 -7.27 9.85
CA GLN A 53 3.38 -7.70 8.84
C GLN A 53 2.68 -8.49 7.70
N GLY A 54 1.82 -9.44 8.06
CA GLY A 54 1.03 -10.19 7.08
C GLY A 54 0.07 -9.33 6.26
N LEU A 55 -0.55 -8.31 6.86
CA LEU A 55 -1.38 -7.33 6.14
C LEU A 55 -0.55 -6.55 5.13
N ILE A 56 0.64 -6.07 5.52
CA ILE A 56 1.54 -5.32 4.62
C ILE A 56 2.01 -6.20 3.46
N ASP A 57 2.40 -7.44 3.73
CA ASP A 57 2.91 -8.34 2.67
C ASP A 57 1.81 -8.67 1.65
N ARG A 58 0.58 -8.92 2.12
CA ARG A 58 -0.58 -9.10 1.25
C ARG A 58 -0.92 -7.82 0.48
N ALA A 59 -0.86 -6.66 1.14
CA ALA A 59 -1.10 -5.37 0.49
C ALA A 59 -0.12 -5.14 -0.67
N LYS A 60 1.19 -5.35 -0.43
CA LYS A 60 2.24 -5.25 -1.46
C LYS A 60 2.00 -6.21 -2.62
N LYS A 61 1.59 -7.46 -2.34
CA LYS A 61 1.27 -8.44 -3.39
C LYS A 61 0.09 -7.98 -4.26
N THR A 62 -0.97 -7.47 -3.65
CA THR A 62 -2.15 -6.93 -4.35
C THR A 62 -1.78 -5.72 -5.20
N MET A 63 -1.04 -4.77 -4.63
CA MET A 63 -0.57 -3.57 -5.33
C MET A 63 0.31 -3.93 -6.53
N ARG A 64 1.29 -4.84 -6.35
CA ARG A 64 2.13 -5.34 -7.45
C ARG A 64 1.32 -5.99 -8.57
N GLY A 65 0.29 -6.78 -8.22
CA GLY A 65 -0.60 -7.41 -9.19
C GLY A 65 -1.47 -6.41 -9.98
N LYS A 66 -1.76 -5.23 -9.42
CA LYS A 66 -2.47 -4.14 -10.10
C LYS A 66 -1.54 -3.31 -10.97
N LEU A 67 -0.42 -2.85 -10.40
CA LEU A 67 0.59 -2.06 -11.11
C LEU A 67 1.18 -2.84 -12.30
N GLY A 68 1.46 -4.14 -12.12
CA GLY A 68 1.93 -5.01 -13.19
C GLY A 68 0.89 -5.23 -14.30
N ARG A 69 -0.41 -5.16 -13.98
CA ARG A 69 -1.47 -5.17 -15.01
C ARG A 69 -1.53 -3.83 -15.75
N LEU A 70 -1.53 -2.71 -15.02
CA LEU A 70 -1.53 -1.36 -15.60
C LEU A 70 -0.34 -1.12 -16.56
N SER A 71 0.84 -1.65 -16.23
CA SER A 71 2.03 -1.58 -17.09
C SER A 71 1.94 -2.47 -18.34
N LYS A 72 1.07 -3.48 -18.37
CA LYS A 72 0.97 -4.46 -19.47
C LYS A 72 -0.06 -4.08 -20.54
N TYR A 73 -0.89 -3.07 -20.25
CA TYR A 73 -1.93 -2.54 -21.15
C TYR A 73 -1.67 -1.08 -21.56
N ARG A 74 -0.48 -0.54 -21.24
CA ARG A 74 0.03 0.73 -21.77
C ARG A 74 1.04 0.47 -22.87
#